data_AF-A0A7S1ETH3-F1
#
_entry.id   AF-A0A7S1ETH3-F1
#
_cell.length_a   1.000
_cell.length_b   1.000
_cell.length_c   1.000
_cell.angle_alpha   90.00
_cell.angle_beta   90.00
_cell.angle_gamma   90.00
#
_symmetry.space_group_name_H-M   'P 1'
#
loop_
_entity.id
_entity.type
_entity.pdbx_description
1 polymer ?
#
loop_
_entity_poly.entity_id
_entity_poly.type
_entity_poly.pdbx_seq_one_letter_code
_entity_poly.pdbx_strand_id
1 'polypeptide(L)'
;EMSGKETLKKSVNADEAAALGAAYLATSLSKSYRLNALDVQDFCSSGTSLVEVSRDSESSKSPQSTVIFPASSSLLSKKLVTLKRRGDFSVDVMTEKFNQNVTLGKYSVTGAARIFDKLKNTTKESSPSPKVSLVFQLDTSGTVSFIKAEAQLEEQVTIEKVIPKKNLKKNDTSSEGNNSTEESTAGEGGDVGNNEP
;
A
#
# COMPACT_ATOMS: atom_id res chain seq x y z
N GLU A 1 28.48 17.56 -32.96
CA GLU A 1 28.01 16.20 -33.25
C GLU A 1 27.52 15.54 -31.97
N MET A 2 26.24 15.17 -31.88
CA MET A 2 25.60 14.88 -30.59
C MET A 2 25.66 13.39 -30.17
N SER A 3 26.21 12.52 -31.03
CA SER A 3 26.28 11.06 -30.77
C SER A 3 27.68 10.44 -30.89
N GLY A 4 28.72 11.24 -31.16
CA GLY A 4 30.10 10.75 -31.31
C GLY A 4 30.32 9.69 -32.40
N LYS A 5 29.37 9.55 -33.34
CA LYS A 5 29.44 8.60 -34.46
C LYS A 5 29.48 9.37 -35.76
N GLU A 6 30.37 8.95 -36.63
CA GLU A 6 30.73 9.62 -37.88
C GLU A 6 29.62 9.54 -38.95
N THR A 7 28.71 8.54 -38.86
CA THR A 7 27.59 8.38 -39.79
C THR A 7 26.30 7.88 -39.13
N LEU A 8 25.17 8.31 -39.68
CA LEU A 8 23.83 7.87 -39.26
C LEU A 8 23.46 6.55 -39.95
N LYS A 9 22.90 5.60 -39.19
CA LYS A 9 22.36 4.35 -39.75
C LYS A 9 21.04 4.61 -40.49
N LYS A 10 20.92 4.03 -41.69
CA LYS A 10 19.75 4.17 -42.58
C LYS A 10 19.07 2.83 -42.90
N SER A 11 19.04 1.91 -41.92
CA SER A 11 18.52 0.55 -42.11
C SER A 11 16.99 0.45 -42.08
N VAL A 12 16.28 1.55 -41.85
CA VAL A 12 14.84 1.59 -41.63
C VAL A 12 14.23 2.66 -42.54
N ASN A 13 13.08 2.37 -43.15
CA ASN A 13 12.33 3.36 -43.93
C ASN A 13 11.80 4.46 -43.00
N ALA A 14 12.15 5.72 -43.25
CA ALA A 14 11.79 6.85 -42.40
C ALA A 14 10.28 7.16 -42.41
N ASP A 15 9.60 6.90 -43.52
CA ASP A 15 8.21 7.32 -43.72
C ASP A 15 7.21 6.21 -43.32
N GLU A 16 7.59 4.94 -43.54
CA GLU A 16 6.67 3.81 -43.38
C GLU A 16 6.86 3.05 -42.05
N ALA A 17 8.03 3.14 -41.42
CA ALA A 17 8.33 2.29 -40.26
C ALA A 17 7.41 2.53 -39.06
N ALA A 18 6.99 3.78 -38.84
CA ALA A 18 6.02 4.10 -37.80
C ALA A 18 4.66 3.45 -38.06
N ALA A 19 4.18 3.48 -39.31
CA ALA A 19 2.92 2.89 -39.72
C ALA A 19 2.96 1.35 -39.63
N LEU A 20 4.05 0.73 -40.11
CA LEU A 20 4.24 -0.73 -40.04
C LEU A 20 4.36 -1.21 -38.59
N GLY A 21 5.06 -0.48 -37.72
CA GLY A 21 5.15 -0.78 -36.30
C GLY A 21 3.79 -0.70 -35.61
N ALA A 22 3.00 0.34 -35.90
CA ALA A 22 1.64 0.46 -35.37
C ALA A 22 0.71 -0.65 -35.87
N ALA A 23 0.80 -1.04 -37.14
CA ALA A 23 0.05 -2.16 -37.70
C ALA A 23 0.43 -3.50 -37.03
N TYR A 24 1.72 -3.72 -36.76
CA TYR A 24 2.20 -4.89 -36.02
C TYR A 24 1.65 -4.93 -34.60
N LEU A 25 1.71 -3.79 -33.88
CA LEU A 25 1.16 -3.68 -32.53
C LEU A 25 -0.36 -3.94 -32.52
N ALA A 26 -1.11 -3.33 -33.44
CA ALA A 26 -2.56 -3.54 -33.56
C ALA A 26 -2.90 -5.02 -33.86
N THR A 27 -2.13 -5.66 -34.73
CA THR A 27 -2.30 -7.09 -35.03
C THR A 27 -1.98 -7.96 -33.81
N SER A 28 -0.98 -7.58 -33.00
CA SER A 28 -0.64 -8.28 -31.74
C SER A 28 -1.72 -8.17 -30.67
N LEU A 29 -2.53 -7.10 -30.68
CA LEU A 29 -3.67 -6.94 -29.77
C LEU A 29 -4.89 -7.75 -30.24
N SER A 30 -4.94 -8.12 -31.52
CA SER A 30 -6.02 -8.92 -32.10
C SER A 30 -5.89 -10.39 -31.71
N LYS A 31 -7.03 -11.02 -31.46
CA LYS A 31 -7.11 -12.48 -31.19
C LYS A 31 -7.10 -13.33 -32.46
N SER A 32 -7.26 -12.72 -33.63
CA SER A 32 -7.44 -13.43 -34.91
C SER A 32 -6.12 -13.86 -35.56
N TYR A 33 -5.01 -13.20 -35.23
CA TYR A 33 -3.70 -13.44 -35.83
C TYR A 33 -2.69 -13.84 -34.77
N ARG A 34 -1.72 -14.68 -35.15
CA ARG A 34 -0.61 -15.09 -34.28
C ARG A 34 0.69 -14.53 -34.84
N LEU A 35 1.33 -13.66 -34.06
CA LEU A 35 2.62 -13.06 -34.36
C LEU A 35 3.69 -13.56 -33.38
N ASN A 36 4.95 -13.22 -33.66
CA ASN A 36 6.02 -13.41 -32.69
C ASN A 36 5.85 -12.40 -31.55
N ALA A 37 6.08 -12.84 -30.31
CA ALA A 37 5.97 -11.95 -29.16
C ALA A 37 7.02 -10.84 -29.25
N LEU A 38 6.55 -9.59 -29.20
CA LEU A 38 7.39 -8.40 -29.09
C LEU A 38 6.98 -7.70 -27.80
N ASP A 39 7.92 -7.60 -26.86
CA ASP A 39 7.71 -6.86 -25.62
C ASP A 39 8.22 -5.43 -25.81
N VAL A 40 7.30 -4.46 -25.71
CA VAL A 40 7.61 -3.04 -25.88
C VAL A 40 7.30 -2.34 -24.57
N GLN A 41 8.36 -1.92 -23.87
CA GLN A 41 8.25 -1.10 -22.69
C GLN A 41 8.56 0.35 -23.05
N ASP A 42 7.58 1.22 -22.82
CA ASP A 42 7.74 2.66 -23.01
C ASP A 42 7.59 3.39 -21.66
N PHE A 43 7.95 4.67 -21.63
CA PHE A 43 7.97 5.51 -20.45
C PHE A 43 7.08 6.73 -20.63
N CYS A 44 6.40 7.09 -19.56
CA CYS A 44 5.57 8.29 -19.52
C CYS A 44 6.45 9.54 -19.51
N SER A 45 6.38 10.31 -20.59
CA SER A 45 7.00 11.64 -20.67
C SER A 45 6.18 12.72 -19.98
N SER A 46 4.88 12.48 -19.74
CA SER A 46 4.06 13.40 -18.93
C SER A 46 4.55 13.42 -17.48
N GLY A 47 4.32 14.55 -16.82
CA GLY A 47 4.82 14.82 -15.48
C GLY A 47 4.19 13.92 -14.40
N THR A 48 4.54 14.23 -13.16
CA THR A 48 4.19 13.42 -12.00
C THR A 48 2.68 13.33 -11.83
N SER A 49 2.17 12.11 -11.69
CA SER A 49 0.76 11.88 -11.38
C SER A 49 0.55 11.79 -9.87
N LEU A 50 -0.38 12.60 -9.42
CA LEU A 50 -0.76 12.80 -8.03
C LEU A 50 -2.17 12.25 -7.84
N VAL A 51 -2.40 11.63 -6.69
CA VAL A 51 -3.75 11.31 -6.25
C VAL A 51 -4.01 12.01 -4.94
N GLU A 52 -5.08 12.78 -4.95
CA GLU A 52 -5.56 13.51 -3.80
C GLU A 52 -6.82 12.85 -3.29
N VAL A 53 -6.79 12.45 -2.02
CA VAL A 53 -7.91 11.79 -1.37
C VAL A 53 -8.56 12.79 -0.43
N SER A 54 -9.73 13.28 -0.85
CA SER A 54 -10.56 14.23 -0.12
C SER A 54 -11.59 13.49 0.73
N ARG A 55 -11.97 14.10 1.86
CA ARG A 55 -13.08 13.62 2.70
C ARG A 55 -14.33 14.41 2.33
N ASP A 56 -15.44 13.71 2.09
CA ASP A 56 -16.72 14.40 1.98
C ASP A 56 -17.30 14.66 3.37
N SER A 57 -17.73 15.91 3.56
CA SER A 57 -18.43 16.52 4.70
C SER A 57 -17.68 16.53 6.05
N GLU A 58 -17.45 17.75 6.58
CA GLU A 58 -17.13 18.09 7.99
C GLU A 58 -15.69 18.04 8.52
N SER A 59 -14.66 17.61 7.80
CA SER A 59 -13.30 17.68 8.35
C SER A 59 -12.51 18.90 7.84
N SER A 60 -12.21 19.85 8.73
CA SER A 60 -11.30 21.00 8.55
C SER A 60 -9.84 20.65 8.24
N LYS A 61 -9.57 19.40 7.83
CA LYS A 61 -8.23 18.88 7.57
C LYS A 61 -7.96 18.90 6.08
N SER A 62 -6.76 19.36 5.72
CA SER A 62 -6.29 19.39 4.34
C SER A 62 -6.41 18.01 3.68
N PRO A 63 -6.74 17.97 2.38
CA PRO A 63 -6.79 16.72 1.64
C PRO A 63 -5.42 16.02 1.65
N GLN A 64 -5.43 14.68 1.68
CA GLN A 64 -4.20 13.89 1.69
C GLN A 64 -3.79 13.64 0.24
N SER A 65 -2.74 14.33 -0.21
CA SER A 65 -2.15 14.13 -1.54
C SER A 65 -1.00 13.13 -1.47
N THR A 66 -0.89 12.24 -2.47
CA THR A 66 0.19 11.25 -2.57
C THR A 66 0.56 11.06 -4.03
N VAL A 67 1.86 11.10 -4.33
CA VAL A 67 2.40 10.80 -5.67
C VAL A 67 2.29 9.29 -5.91
N ILE A 68 1.64 8.90 -7.01
CA ILE A 68 1.50 7.48 -7.38
C ILE A 68 2.47 7.09 -8.49
N PHE A 69 2.60 7.94 -9.52
CA PHE A 69 3.48 7.72 -10.65
C PHE A 69 4.41 8.93 -10.80
N PRO A 70 5.69 8.84 -10.41
CA PRO A 70 6.66 9.90 -10.68
C PRO A 70 6.85 10.11 -12.20
N ALA A 71 7.37 11.26 -12.59
CA ALA A 71 7.83 11.50 -13.96
C ALA A 71 8.72 10.33 -14.44
N SER A 72 8.64 9.96 -15.72
CA SER A 72 9.35 8.81 -16.33
C SER A 72 8.95 7.44 -15.79
N SER A 73 7.77 7.30 -15.18
CA SER A 73 7.23 5.98 -14.85
C SER A 73 6.99 5.13 -16.11
N SER A 74 7.32 3.84 -16.04
CA SER A 74 7.01 2.88 -17.10
C SER A 74 5.51 2.81 -17.37
N LEU A 75 5.12 2.88 -18.66
CA LEU A 75 3.73 2.67 -19.08
C LEU A 75 3.25 1.26 -18.72
N LEU A 76 1.94 1.09 -18.63
CA LEU A 76 1.26 -0.15 -18.21
C LEU A 76 1.54 -0.56 -16.75
N SER A 77 2.21 0.28 -15.96
CA SER A 77 2.47 0.00 -14.55
C SER A 77 1.22 0.21 -13.69
N LYS A 78 1.06 -0.66 -12.68
CA LYS A 78 -0.04 -0.61 -11.71
C LYS A 78 0.50 -0.23 -10.33
N LYS A 79 -0.27 0.57 -9.61
CA LYS A 79 0.05 1.00 -8.24
C LYS A 79 -1.17 0.84 -7.35
N LEU A 80 -0.92 0.31 -6.16
CA LEU A 80 -1.93 0.08 -5.13
C LEU A 80 -1.75 1.12 -4.03
N VAL A 81 -2.81 1.88 -3.74
CA VAL A 81 -2.86 2.80 -2.60
C VAL A 81 -3.84 2.24 -1.58
N THR A 82 -3.37 2.06 -0.35
CA THR A 82 -4.18 1.55 0.74
C THR A 82 -4.49 2.66 1.72
N LEU A 83 -5.76 2.80 2.08
CA LEU A 83 -6.28 3.83 2.97
C LEU A 83 -7.14 3.19 4.06
N LYS A 84 -7.06 3.72 5.27
CA LYS A 84 -7.97 3.35 6.36
C LYS A 84 -9.08 4.39 6.43
N ARG A 85 -10.33 4.00 6.11
CA ARG A 85 -11.47 4.94 6.04
C ARG A 85 -12.72 4.31 6.64
N ARG A 86 -13.49 5.09 7.39
CA ARG A 86 -14.73 4.65 8.07
C ARG A 86 -15.99 5.01 7.29
N GLY A 87 -15.89 5.90 6.31
CA GLY A 87 -16.99 6.40 5.53
C GLY A 87 -16.60 6.56 4.07
N ASP A 88 -17.57 6.97 3.29
CA ASP A 88 -17.42 7.21 1.85
C ASP A 88 -16.53 8.45 1.63
N PHE A 89 -15.83 8.48 0.51
CA PHE A 89 -14.83 9.51 0.24
C PHE A 89 -14.64 9.74 -1.26
N SER A 90 -14.06 10.89 -1.60
CA SER A 90 -13.80 11.29 -2.97
C SER A 90 -12.30 11.27 -3.28
N VAL A 91 -11.95 10.88 -4.49
CA VAL A 91 -10.59 10.71 -4.99
C VAL A 91 -10.44 11.55 -6.25
N ASP A 92 -9.56 12.54 -6.18
CA ASP A 92 -9.21 13.39 -7.31
C ASP A 92 -7.86 12.91 -7.86
N VAL A 93 -7.86 12.50 -9.13
CA VAL A 93 -6.64 12.12 -9.85
C VAL A 93 -6.15 13.33 -10.62
N MET A 94 -4.90 13.71 -10.39
CA MET A 94 -4.27 14.87 -10.99
C MET A 94 -2.96 14.48 -11.66
N THR A 95 -2.54 15.23 -12.66
CA THR A 95 -1.23 15.09 -13.29
C THR A 95 -0.60 16.46 -13.42
N GLU A 96 0.70 16.52 -13.16
CA GLU A 96 1.48 17.72 -13.41
C GLU A 96 1.81 17.80 -14.91
N LYS A 97 1.36 18.87 -15.56
CA LYS A 97 1.74 19.21 -16.94
C LYS A 97 2.17 20.67 -16.97
N PHE A 98 3.36 20.94 -17.51
CA PHE A 98 3.89 22.31 -17.66
C PHE A 98 3.89 23.12 -16.34
N ASN A 99 4.29 22.51 -15.23
CA ASN A 99 4.28 23.10 -13.88
C ASN A 99 2.88 23.50 -13.38
N GLN A 100 1.82 22.95 -13.97
CA GLN A 100 0.44 23.13 -13.52
C GLN A 100 -0.19 21.77 -13.22
N ASN A 101 -0.95 21.70 -12.13
CA ASN A 101 -1.72 20.51 -11.79
C ASN A 101 -3.03 20.50 -12.58
N VAL A 102 -3.20 19.50 -13.43
CA VAL A 102 -4.41 19.27 -14.22
C VAL A 102 -5.17 18.11 -13.61
N THR A 103 -6.42 18.33 -13.21
CA THR A 103 -7.31 17.26 -12.75
C THR A 103 -7.71 16.38 -13.93
N LEU A 104 -7.39 15.10 -13.88
CA LEU A 104 -7.77 14.10 -14.88
C LEU A 104 -9.17 13.54 -14.64
N GLY A 105 -9.54 13.35 -13.37
CA GLY A 105 -10.83 12.79 -13.01
C GLY A 105 -11.11 12.90 -11.51
N LYS A 106 -12.39 12.90 -11.17
CA LYS A 106 -12.89 12.86 -9.79
C LYS A 106 -13.76 11.63 -9.63
N TYR A 107 -13.49 10.83 -8.61
CA TYR A 107 -14.18 9.57 -8.36
C TYR A 107 -14.74 9.57 -6.95
N SER A 108 -16.01 9.19 -6.79
CA SER A 108 -16.61 8.98 -5.47
C SER A 108 -16.60 7.49 -5.13
N VAL A 109 -15.98 7.13 -4.00
CA VAL A 109 -15.90 5.76 -3.51
C VAL A 109 -16.96 5.58 -2.42
N THR A 110 -18.03 4.84 -2.76
CA THR A 110 -19.18 4.61 -1.88
C THR A 110 -19.22 3.20 -1.28
N GLY A 111 -19.90 3.04 -0.15
CA GLY A 111 -20.14 1.74 0.48
C GLY A 111 -19.15 1.36 1.58
N ALA A 112 -18.10 2.16 1.79
CA ALA A 112 -17.19 1.99 2.93
C ALA A 112 -17.91 2.23 4.27
N ALA A 113 -18.85 3.18 4.30
CA ALA A 113 -19.70 3.42 5.47
C ALA A 113 -20.52 2.18 5.87
N ARG A 114 -21.14 1.51 4.88
CA ARG A 114 -21.96 0.30 5.11
C ARG A 114 -21.15 -0.84 5.71
N ILE A 115 -19.89 -0.99 5.29
CA ILE A 115 -18.98 -2.02 5.82
C ILE A 115 -18.61 -1.69 7.27
N PHE A 116 -18.34 -0.43 7.57
CA PHE A 116 -18.04 0.01 8.92
C PHE A 116 -19.23 -0.14 9.88
N ASP A 117 -20.46 0.15 9.45
CA ASP A 117 -21.65 -0.01 10.29
C ASP A 117 -21.96 -1.48 10.59
N LYS A 118 -21.72 -2.40 9.64
CA LYS A 118 -21.80 -3.85 9.90
C LYS A 118 -20.82 -4.28 11.00
N LEU A 119 -19.64 -3.68 11.03
CA LEU A 119 -18.59 -3.99 12.02
C LEU A 119 -18.94 -3.49 13.42
N LYS A 120 -19.50 -2.27 13.55
CA LYS A 120 -19.95 -1.74 14.86
C LYS A 120 -20.95 -2.64 15.56
N ASN A 121 -21.83 -3.29 14.78
CA ASN A 121 -22.88 -4.15 15.33
C ASN A 121 -22.33 -5.49 15.85
N THR A 122 -21.16 -5.92 15.39
CA THR A 122 -20.54 -7.21 15.76
C THR A 122 -19.56 -7.07 16.93
N THR A 123 -18.78 -5.97 16.99
CA THR A 123 -17.69 -5.83 17.97
C THR A 123 -17.96 -4.70 18.95
N LYS A 124 -18.18 -5.03 20.24
CA LYS A 124 -18.46 -4.06 21.31
C LYS A 124 -17.25 -3.21 21.76
N GLU A 125 -16.04 -3.57 21.34
CA GLU A 125 -14.83 -2.79 21.64
C GLU A 125 -14.12 -2.33 20.36
N SER A 126 -14.05 -1.00 20.17
CA SER A 126 -13.19 -0.31 19.20
C SER A 126 -13.01 -0.98 17.84
N SER A 127 -14.07 -1.00 17.03
CA SER A 127 -14.02 -1.50 15.65
C SER A 127 -12.89 -0.81 14.83
N PRO A 128 -11.93 -1.57 14.27
CA PRO A 128 -10.89 -1.02 13.40
C PRO A 128 -11.52 -0.42 12.14
N SER A 129 -10.95 0.69 11.65
CA SER A 129 -11.40 1.28 10.37
C SER A 129 -11.11 0.32 9.21
N PRO A 130 -12.07 0.08 8.29
CA PRO A 130 -11.84 -0.82 7.17
C PRO A 130 -10.70 -0.34 6.27
N LYS A 131 -9.98 -1.30 5.71
CA LYS A 131 -8.83 -1.09 4.84
C LYS A 131 -9.32 -1.05 3.40
N VAL A 132 -9.27 0.13 2.77
CA VAL A 132 -9.68 0.35 1.39
C VAL A 132 -8.46 0.39 0.48
N SER A 133 -8.42 -0.52 -0.47
CA SER A 133 -7.39 -0.76 -1.46
C SER A 133 -7.82 -0.18 -2.81
N LEU A 134 -7.09 0.81 -3.31
CA LEU A 134 -7.33 1.52 -4.56
C LEU A 134 -6.25 1.16 -5.59
N VAL A 135 -6.65 0.70 -6.78
CA VAL A 135 -5.72 0.33 -7.85
C VAL A 135 -5.78 1.37 -8.96
N PHE A 136 -4.62 1.97 -9.22
CA PHE A 136 -4.41 2.88 -10.33
C PHE A 136 -3.49 2.22 -11.37
N GLN A 137 -3.74 2.51 -12.64
CA GLN A 137 -2.93 2.02 -13.74
C GLN A 137 -2.53 3.18 -14.64
N LEU A 138 -1.26 3.22 -15.03
CA LEU A 138 -0.78 4.10 -16.09
C LEU A 138 -1.01 3.40 -17.42
N ASP A 139 -1.86 3.96 -18.26
CA ASP A 139 -2.25 3.35 -19.53
C ASP A 139 -1.17 3.53 -20.62
N THR A 140 -1.31 2.83 -21.75
CA THR A 140 -0.43 3.00 -22.94
C THR A 140 -0.47 4.43 -23.50
N SER A 141 -1.54 5.17 -23.25
CA SER A 141 -1.68 6.58 -23.59
C SER A 141 -0.91 7.54 -22.67
N GLY A 142 -0.28 7.04 -21.60
CA GLY A 142 0.35 7.87 -20.57
C GLY A 142 -0.63 8.54 -19.61
N THR A 143 -1.90 8.13 -19.63
CA THR A 143 -2.94 8.67 -18.73
C THR A 143 -3.17 7.73 -17.55
N VAL A 144 -3.32 8.28 -16.34
CA VAL A 144 -3.65 7.49 -15.15
C VAL A 144 -5.14 7.19 -15.10
N SER A 145 -5.46 5.90 -14.99
CA SER A 145 -6.83 5.38 -14.86
C SER A 145 -7.05 4.77 -13.48
N PHE A 146 -8.24 5.00 -12.92
CA PHE A 146 -8.71 4.34 -11.71
C PHE A 146 -9.41 3.02 -12.07
N ILE A 147 -8.82 1.89 -11.67
CA ILE A 147 -9.24 0.57 -12.14
C ILE A 147 -10.18 -0.12 -11.15
N LYS A 148 -9.85 -0.06 -9.86
CA LYS A 148 -10.52 -0.89 -8.85
C LYS A 148 -10.45 -0.26 -7.46
N ALA A 149 -11.53 -0.42 -6.71
CA ALA A 149 -11.59 -0.12 -5.28
C ALA A 149 -12.13 -1.34 -4.53
N GLU A 150 -11.41 -1.80 -3.52
CA GLU A 150 -11.83 -2.92 -2.66
C GLU A 150 -11.70 -2.55 -1.19
N ALA A 151 -12.68 -2.90 -0.39
CA ALA A 151 -12.62 -2.75 1.06
C ALA A 151 -12.47 -4.12 1.71
N GLN A 152 -11.45 -4.27 2.55
CA GLN A 152 -11.16 -5.47 3.32
C GLN A 152 -11.37 -5.19 4.81
N LEU A 153 -11.89 -6.19 5.51
CA LEU A 153 -12.12 -6.18 6.94
C LEU A 153 -11.40 -7.38 7.56
N GLU A 154 -10.58 -7.11 8.58
CA GLU A 154 -9.90 -8.12 9.37
C GLU A 154 -10.52 -8.14 10.77
N GLU A 155 -11.10 -9.28 11.17
CA GLU A 155 -11.63 -9.50 12.52
C GLU A 155 -10.70 -10.47 13.26
N GLN A 156 -10.16 -10.04 14.40
CA GLN A 156 -9.37 -10.91 15.28
C GLN A 156 -10.28 -11.47 16.38
N VAL A 157 -10.58 -12.76 16.32
CA VAL A 157 -11.35 -13.46 17.35
C VAL A 157 -10.38 -14.10 18.34
N THR A 158 -10.26 -13.52 19.54
CA THR A 158 -9.52 -14.16 20.64
C THR A 158 -10.42 -15.22 21.27
N ILE A 159 -10.13 -16.50 21.03
CA ILE A 159 -10.80 -17.59 21.73
C ILE A 159 -10.11 -17.76 23.09
N GLU A 160 -10.82 -17.42 24.17
CA GLU A 160 -10.37 -17.75 25.52
C GLU A 160 -10.39 -19.27 25.72
N LYS A 161 -9.22 -19.91 25.60
CA LYS A 161 -9.05 -21.31 25.99
C LYS A 161 -9.07 -21.41 27.51
N VAL A 162 -10.21 -21.81 28.07
CA VAL A 162 -10.33 -22.12 29.50
C VAL A 162 -9.39 -23.29 29.82
N ILE A 163 -8.28 -23.00 30.49
CA ILE A 163 -7.40 -24.04 31.04
C ILE A 163 -8.07 -24.51 32.33
N PRO A 164 -8.53 -25.77 32.44
CA PRO A 164 -9.11 -26.27 33.68
C PRO A 164 -8.03 -26.27 34.76
N LYS A 165 -8.24 -25.49 35.83
CA LYS A 165 -7.39 -25.52 37.02
C LYS A 165 -7.49 -26.91 37.63
N LYS A 166 -6.39 -27.68 37.57
CA LYS A 166 -6.24 -28.95 38.29
C LYS A 166 -6.35 -28.65 39.79
N ASN A 167 -7.40 -29.15 40.44
CA ASN A 167 -7.58 -29.05 41.89
C ASN A 167 -6.39 -29.72 42.60
N LEU A 168 -5.54 -28.90 43.23
CA LEU A 168 -4.56 -29.37 44.20
C LEU A 168 -5.30 -29.75 45.47
N LYS A 169 -5.35 -31.06 45.76
CA LYS A 169 -5.90 -31.59 47.01
C LYS A 169 -5.07 -31.06 48.17
N LYS A 170 -5.75 -30.39 49.10
CA LYS A 170 -5.28 -30.05 50.44
C LYS A 170 -5.14 -31.34 51.24
N ASN A 171 -3.92 -31.70 51.65
CA ASN A 171 -3.71 -32.65 52.75
C ASN A 171 -3.17 -31.83 53.92
N ASP A 172 -4.02 -31.63 54.93
CA ASP A 172 -3.61 -31.28 56.28
C ASP A 172 -3.00 -32.52 56.95
N THR A 173 -1.84 -32.41 57.60
CA THR A 173 -1.56 -32.98 58.94
C THR A 173 -0.27 -32.36 59.51
N SER A 174 -0.38 -31.99 60.78
CA SER A 174 0.52 -31.29 61.71
C SER A 174 1.88 -31.94 62.01
N SER A 175 2.88 -31.13 62.40
CA SER A 175 3.56 -31.24 63.72
C SER A 175 4.54 -30.09 63.97
N GLU A 176 4.54 -29.62 65.22
CA GLU A 176 5.39 -28.61 65.86
C GLU A 176 6.91 -28.86 65.74
N GLY A 177 7.71 -27.78 65.90
CA GLY A 177 9.09 -27.93 66.38
C GLY A 177 10.11 -26.85 65.99
N ASN A 178 10.27 -25.87 66.89
CA ASN A 178 11.50 -25.16 67.29
C ASN A 178 12.16 -24.05 66.46
N ASN A 179 12.44 -22.99 67.22
CA ASN A 179 13.20 -21.76 66.98
C ASN A 179 14.72 -21.99 66.99
N SER A 180 15.46 -20.91 66.66
CA SER A 180 16.92 -20.63 66.79
C SER A 180 17.71 -20.80 65.47
N THR A 181 18.65 -19.93 65.04
CA THR A 181 19.26 -18.72 65.61
C THR A 181 20.27 -18.12 64.59
N GLU A 182 20.56 -16.82 64.72
CA GLU A 182 21.74 -16.02 64.25
C GLU A 182 22.10 -16.00 62.74
N GLU A 183 22.07 -14.85 62.05
CA GLU A 183 22.87 -13.61 62.17
C GLU A 183 24.29 -13.70 61.55
N SER A 184 24.53 -12.74 60.65
CA SER A 184 25.81 -12.19 60.19
C SER A 184 26.75 -13.07 59.35
N THR A 185 27.01 -12.64 58.11
CA THR A 185 28.15 -11.75 57.85
C THR A 185 28.17 -11.22 56.42
N ALA A 186 28.42 -9.92 56.33
CA ALA A 186 28.68 -9.13 55.14
C ALA A 186 30.12 -9.34 54.62
N GLY A 187 30.37 -8.86 53.39
CA GLY A 187 31.70 -8.70 52.80
C GLY A 187 31.66 -8.96 51.29
N GLU A 188 31.24 -8.03 50.42
CA GLU A 188 31.85 -6.74 50.03
C GLU A 188 32.84 -6.87 48.86
N GLY A 189 32.75 -5.92 47.91
CA GLY A 189 33.66 -5.68 46.78
C GLY A 189 33.09 -6.16 45.44
N GLY A 190 32.65 -5.34 44.48
CA GLY A 190 33.04 -3.98 44.13
C GLY A 190 33.98 -4.03 42.91
N ASP A 191 33.50 -3.71 41.71
CA ASP A 191 34.34 -3.12 40.66
C ASP A 191 33.51 -2.41 39.58
N VAL A 192 34.01 -1.24 39.18
CA VAL A 192 33.44 -0.29 38.23
C VAL A 192 34.26 -0.38 36.95
N GLY A 193 33.61 -0.61 35.80
CA GLY A 193 34.27 -0.65 34.49
C GLY A 193 33.57 0.23 33.46
N ASN A 194 34.06 1.45 33.31
CA ASN A 194 33.80 2.36 32.18
C ASN A 194 34.18 1.69 30.85
N ASN A 195 33.47 2.01 29.75
CA ASN A 195 34.06 2.01 28.41
C ASN A 195 33.24 2.88 27.44
N GLU A 196 33.85 4.00 27.06
CA GLU A 196 33.85 4.62 25.72
C GLU A 196 35.34 4.93 25.43
N PRO A 197 35.77 5.14 24.18
CA PRO A 197 35.01 5.54 22.99
C PRO A 197 35.00 4.52 21.83
#